data_AF-A0A961FTI4-F1
#
_entry.id   AF-A0A961FTI4-F1
#
_cell.length_a   1.000
_cell.length_b   1.000
_cell.length_c   1.000
_cell.angle_alpha   90.00
_cell.angle_beta   90.00
_cell.angle_gamma   90.00
#
_symmetry.space_group_name_H-M   'P 1'
#
loop_
_entity.id
_entity.type
_entity.pdbx_description
1 polymer ?
#
loop_
_entity_poly.entity_id
_entity_poly.type
_entity_poly.pdbx_seq_one_letter_code
_entity_poly.pdbx_strand_id
1 'polypeptide(L)'
;MPAPNPPPEHTSVLRSACADEAEWTVLCRLLGGNPDTAERLLDAAEASNFGLSDWVGALLAFDAWLTAKTIAARPVETMIGYVECCALSLPQTLPEPDLADLTREMLDRYGFDATREIS
;
A
#
# COMPACT_ATOMS: atom_id res chain seq x y z
N MET A 1 7.55 2.10 21.06
CA MET A 1 6.61 3.23 20.89
C MET A 1 5.49 2.74 19.99
N PRO A 2 4.21 3.01 20.29
CA PRO A 2 3.12 2.67 19.37
C PRO A 2 3.30 3.44 18.05
N ALA A 3 2.96 2.82 16.92
CA ALA A 3 2.93 3.52 15.65
C ALA A 3 1.91 4.67 15.72
N PRO A 4 2.19 5.83 15.10
CA PRO A 4 1.21 6.90 15.00
C PRO A 4 -0.02 6.40 14.24
N ASN A 5 -1.20 6.63 14.78
CA ASN A 5 -2.44 6.33 14.07
C ASN A 5 -2.64 7.33 12.92
N PRO A 6 -3.29 6.92 11.82
CA PRO A 6 -3.76 7.86 10.80
C PRO A 6 -4.72 8.90 11.41
N PRO A 7 -4.99 10.01 10.71
CA PRO A 7 -5.95 11.01 11.20
C PRO A 7 -7.31 10.38 11.55
N PRO A 8 -8.03 10.93 12.54
CA PRO A 8 -9.24 10.32 13.08
C PRO A 8 -10.36 10.20 12.05
N GLU A 9 -10.43 11.10 11.07
CA GLU A 9 -11.42 11.09 9.98
C GLU A 9 -11.29 9.87 9.06
N HIS A 10 -10.05 9.45 8.75
CA HIS A 10 -9.79 8.30 7.88
C HIS A 10 -9.63 6.98 8.67
N THR A 11 -9.40 7.07 9.98
CA THR A 11 -9.12 5.92 10.85
C THR A 11 -10.18 4.84 10.77
N SER A 12 -11.47 5.19 10.83
CA SER A 12 -12.55 4.20 10.83
C SER A 12 -12.62 3.44 9.50
N VAL A 13 -12.44 4.16 8.38
CA VAL A 13 -12.51 3.59 7.03
C VAL A 13 -11.32 2.68 6.78
N LEU A 14 -10.10 3.17 7.04
CA LEU A 14 -8.87 2.39 6.91
C LEU A 14 -8.87 1.16 7.84
N ARG A 15 -9.40 1.28 9.06
CA ARG A 15 -9.51 0.15 9.98
C ARG A 15 -10.45 -0.92 9.44
N SER A 16 -11.57 -0.53 8.85
CA SER A 16 -12.56 -1.46 8.28
C SER A 16 -12.05 -2.20 7.05
N ALA A 17 -11.06 -1.63 6.35
CA ALA A 17 -10.42 -2.27 5.20
C ALA A 17 -9.38 -3.32 5.58
N CYS A 18 -8.84 -3.26 6.81
CA CYS A 18 -7.89 -4.25 7.34
C CYS A 18 -8.63 -5.50 7.82
N ALA A 19 -8.12 -6.69 7.47
CA ALA A 19 -8.67 -7.97 7.88
C ALA A 19 -8.51 -8.23 9.39
N ASP A 20 -7.41 -7.76 9.98
CA ASP A 20 -7.09 -7.98 11.40
C ASP A 20 -6.27 -6.85 12.04
N GLU A 21 -5.84 -7.05 13.29
CA GLU A 21 -5.07 -6.06 14.07
C GLU A 21 -3.59 -5.95 13.63
N ALA A 22 -3.01 -7.01 13.08
CA ALA A 22 -1.64 -6.99 12.58
C ALA A 22 -1.55 -6.15 11.30
N GLU A 23 -2.49 -6.32 10.38
CA GLU A 23 -2.60 -5.48 9.18
C GLU A 23 -2.74 -4.00 9.55
N TRP A 24 -3.64 -3.70 10.49
CA TRP A 24 -3.84 -2.35 10.99
C TRP A 24 -2.56 -1.76 11.59
N THR A 25 -1.85 -2.55 12.40
CA THR A 25 -0.60 -2.11 13.02
C THR A 25 0.45 -1.74 11.97
N VAL A 26 0.58 -2.54 10.91
CA VAL A 26 1.52 -2.27 9.83
C VAL A 26 1.07 -1.06 9.01
N LEU A 27 -0.21 -0.96 8.68
CA LEU A 27 -0.75 0.18 7.94
C LEU A 27 -0.54 1.50 8.71
N CYS A 28 -0.82 1.56 10.01
CA CYS A 28 -0.52 2.72 10.84
C CYS A 28 0.97 3.09 10.81
N ARG A 29 1.85 2.09 10.88
CA ARG A 29 3.30 2.30 10.81
C ARG A 29 3.71 2.89 9.46
N LEU A 30 3.12 2.42 8.35
CA LEU A 30 3.38 2.95 7.01
C LEU A 30 2.89 4.38 6.89
N LEU A 31 1.63 4.65 7.22
CA LEU A 31 1.02 5.96 7.06
C LEU A 31 1.62 7.03 7.98
N GLY A 32 2.30 6.64 9.07
CA GLY A 32 3.09 7.55 9.89
C GLY A 32 2.27 8.65 10.59
N GLY A 33 0.94 8.51 10.64
CA GLY A 33 0.02 9.57 11.07
C GLY A 33 -0.04 10.77 10.14
N ASN A 34 0.49 10.66 8.92
CA ASN A 34 0.44 11.70 7.91
C ASN A 34 -0.96 11.70 7.24
N PRO A 35 -1.76 12.76 7.40
CA PRO A 35 -3.09 12.82 6.81
C PRO A 35 -3.07 12.82 5.29
N ASP A 36 -2.08 13.46 4.67
CA ASP A 36 -1.96 13.54 3.21
C ASP A 36 -1.72 12.16 2.59
N THR A 37 -0.92 11.31 3.25
CA THR A 37 -0.68 9.94 2.78
C THR A 37 -1.92 9.05 2.90
N ALA A 38 -2.70 9.24 3.97
CA ALA A 38 -3.96 8.52 4.17
C ALA A 38 -5.01 8.93 3.12
N GLU A 39 -5.15 10.23 2.86
CA GLU A 39 -6.04 10.75 1.81
C GLU A 39 -5.62 10.23 0.44
N ARG A 40 -4.32 10.30 0.11
CA ARG A 40 -3.79 9.80 -1.16
C ARG A 40 -4.09 8.32 -1.41
N LEU A 41 -4.04 7.48 -0.38
CA LEU A 41 -4.41 6.07 -0.47
C LEU A 41 -5.90 5.89 -0.76
N LEU A 42 -6.77 6.67 -0.08
CA LEU A 42 -8.21 6.63 -0.30
C LEU A 42 -8.56 7.07 -1.72
N ASP A 43 -7.99 8.19 -2.18
CA ASP A 43 -8.17 8.68 -3.55
C ASP A 43 -7.71 7.67 -4.60
N ALA A 44 -6.56 7.02 -4.38
CA ALA A 44 -6.04 6.01 -5.29
C ALA A 44 -6.98 4.79 -5.38
N ALA A 45 -7.52 4.36 -4.23
CA ALA A 45 -8.49 3.27 -4.19
C ALA A 45 -9.78 3.64 -4.92
N GLU A 46 -10.35 4.81 -4.64
CA GLU A 46 -11.59 5.30 -5.27
C GLU A 46 -11.45 5.47 -6.78
N ALA A 47 -10.28 5.92 -7.26
CA ALA A 47 -10.00 6.10 -8.67
C ALA A 47 -9.71 4.78 -9.42
N SER A 48 -9.59 3.65 -8.72
CA SER A 48 -9.23 2.35 -9.28
C SER A 48 -10.42 1.39 -9.37
N ASN A 49 -10.23 0.27 -10.05
CA ASN A 49 -11.19 -0.83 -10.05
C ASN A 49 -11.12 -1.70 -8.78
N PHE A 50 -10.17 -1.44 -7.88
CA PHE A 50 -9.89 -2.23 -6.69
C PHE A 50 -10.47 -1.56 -5.45
N GLY A 51 -10.95 -2.37 -4.51
CA GLY A 51 -11.44 -1.86 -3.23
C GLY A 51 -10.29 -1.43 -2.32
N LEU A 52 -10.63 -0.63 -1.29
CA LEU A 52 -9.64 -0.20 -0.30
C LEU A 52 -8.92 -1.37 0.39
N SER A 53 -9.62 -2.49 0.62
CA SER A 53 -9.01 -3.71 1.18
C SER A 53 -7.93 -4.30 0.28
N ASP A 54 -8.13 -4.29 -1.04
CA ASP A 54 -7.12 -4.76 -2.00
C ASP A 54 -5.88 -3.86 -1.98
N TRP A 55 -6.08 -2.54 -1.87
CA TRP A 55 -5.01 -1.55 -1.73
C TRP A 55 -4.22 -1.70 -0.44
N VAL A 56 -4.90 -1.93 0.68
CA VAL A 56 -4.25 -2.26 1.96
C VAL A 56 -3.43 -3.53 1.80
N GLY A 57 -4.02 -4.60 1.25
CA GLY A 57 -3.31 -5.86 0.99
C GLY A 57 -2.05 -5.66 0.13
N ALA A 58 -2.14 -4.85 -0.92
CA ALA A 58 -1.02 -4.55 -1.80
C ALA A 58 0.12 -3.78 -1.11
N LEU A 59 -0.20 -2.77 -0.30
CA LEU A 59 0.81 -2.05 0.48
C LEU A 59 1.48 -2.94 1.52
N LEU A 60 0.72 -3.83 2.16
CA LEU A 60 1.25 -4.80 3.12
C LEU A 60 2.15 -5.83 2.44
N ALA A 61 1.77 -6.35 1.28
CA ALA A 61 2.60 -7.26 0.48
C ALA A 61 3.91 -6.57 0.05
N PHE A 62 3.84 -5.30 -0.30
CA PHE A 62 5.02 -4.49 -0.61
C PHE A 62 5.91 -4.29 0.62
N ASP A 63 5.36 -3.90 1.78
CA ASP A 63 6.13 -3.80 3.04
C ASP A 63 6.81 -5.13 3.40
N ALA A 64 6.11 -6.26 3.21
CA ALA A 64 6.66 -7.60 3.42
C ALA A 64 7.81 -7.91 2.44
N TRP A 65 7.67 -7.54 1.16
CA TRP A 65 8.73 -7.70 0.16
C TRP A 65 9.98 -6.88 0.50
N LEU A 66 9.83 -5.61 0.91
CA LEU A 66 10.95 -4.78 1.36
C LEU A 66 11.62 -5.37 2.59
N THR A 67 10.82 -5.88 3.54
CA THR A 67 11.30 -6.54 4.75
C THR A 67 12.11 -7.79 4.42
N ALA A 68 11.62 -8.64 3.50
CA ALA A 68 12.33 -9.83 3.04
C ALA A 68 13.69 -9.49 2.39
N LYS A 69 13.80 -8.31 1.78
CA LYS A 69 15.05 -7.79 1.19
C LYS A 69 15.91 -6.98 2.17
N THR A 70 15.55 -6.95 3.46
CA THR A 70 16.27 -6.18 4.50
C THR A 70 16.36 -4.68 4.18
N ILE A 71 15.42 -4.15 3.39
CA ILE A 71 15.32 -2.72 3.09
C ILE A 71 14.53 -2.07 4.23
N ALA A 72 15.09 -1.04 4.85
CA ALA A 72 14.45 -0.34 5.98
C ALA A 72 13.57 0.84 5.56
N ALA A 73 13.88 1.47 4.42
CA ALA A 73 13.13 2.64 3.94
C ALA A 73 11.71 2.26 3.52
N ARG A 74 10.74 3.11 3.89
CA ARG A 74 9.31 3.00 3.52
C ARG A 74 8.83 4.31 2.90
N PRO A 75 9.22 4.61 1.66
CA PRO A 75 8.70 5.77 0.93
C PRO A 75 7.25 5.53 0.52
N VAL A 76 6.30 5.74 1.43
CA VAL A 76 4.91 5.28 1.26
C VAL A 76 4.22 5.94 0.08
N GLU A 77 4.49 7.22 -0.20
CA GLU A 77 3.94 7.89 -1.39
C GLU A 77 4.38 7.20 -2.69
N THR A 78 5.66 6.83 -2.79
CA THR A 78 6.19 6.07 -3.93
C THR A 78 5.67 4.64 -3.96
N MET A 79 5.45 4.03 -2.79
CA MET A 79 4.81 2.71 -2.71
C MET A 79 3.38 2.76 -3.27
N ILE A 80 2.57 3.77 -2.88
CA ILE A 80 1.22 3.98 -3.42
C ILE A 80 1.28 4.18 -4.94
N GLY A 81 2.19 5.03 -5.44
CA GLY A 81 2.34 5.25 -6.87
C GLY A 81 2.74 3.99 -7.66
N TYR A 82 3.54 3.11 -7.06
CA TYR A 82 3.88 1.82 -7.66
C TYR A 82 2.67 0.88 -7.74
N VAL A 83 1.89 0.78 -6.66
CA VAL A 83 0.65 -0.01 -6.62
C VAL A 83 -0.36 0.53 -7.64
N GLU A 84 -0.45 1.84 -7.80
CA GLU A 84 -1.28 2.47 -8.84
C GLU A 84 -0.85 2.03 -10.25
N CYS A 85 0.46 2.03 -10.53
CA CYS A 85 0.98 1.52 -11.79
C CYS A 85 0.63 0.04 -12.00
N CYS A 86 0.64 -0.77 -10.95
CA CYS A 86 0.22 -2.17 -11.01
C CYS A 86 -1.27 -2.26 -11.35
N ALA A 87 -2.14 -1.55 -10.62
CA ALA A 87 -3.58 -1.53 -10.87
C ALA A 87 -3.94 -1.14 -12.31
N LEU A 88 -3.23 -0.17 -12.88
CA LEU A 88 -3.42 0.28 -14.28
C LEU A 88 -2.89 -0.70 -15.33
N SER A 89 -2.00 -1.63 -14.95
CA SER A 89 -1.36 -2.56 -15.90
C SER A 89 -2.24 -3.77 -16.25
N LEU A 90 -3.38 -3.96 -15.58
CA LEU A 90 -4.26 -5.10 -15.83
C LEU A 90 -5.23 -4.87 -17.01
N PRO A 91 -5.33 -5.82 -17.94
CA PRO A 91 -6.40 -5.82 -18.94
C PRO A 91 -7.74 -6.21 -18.28
N GLN A 92 -8.81 -5.48 -18.60
CA GLN A 92 -10.13 -5.55 -17.94
C GLN A 92 -10.96 -6.84 -18.21
N THR A 93 -10.34 -7.96 -18.58
CA THR A 93 -11.04 -9.11 -19.20
C THR A 93 -10.82 -10.48 -18.55
N LEU A 94 -10.11 -10.57 -17.42
CA LEU A 94 -9.88 -11.82 -16.69
C LEU A 94 -10.38 -11.71 -15.24
N PRO A 95 -10.70 -12.82 -14.54
CA PRO A 95 -11.04 -12.77 -13.12
C PRO A 95 -9.96 -11.98 -12.40
N GLU A 96 -10.36 -10.85 -11.80
CA GLU A 96 -9.46 -9.83 -11.27
C GLU A 96 -8.45 -10.48 -10.32
N PRO A 97 -7.15 -10.53 -10.67
CA PRO A 97 -6.15 -11.00 -9.73
C PRO A 97 -6.12 -10.02 -8.55
N ASP A 98 -5.97 -10.57 -7.36
CA ASP A 98 -5.80 -9.79 -6.14
C ASP A 98 -4.64 -8.79 -6.32
N LEU A 99 -4.90 -7.51 -6.01
CA LEU A 99 -3.93 -6.43 -6.25
C LEU A 99 -2.61 -6.67 -5.50
N ALA A 100 -2.64 -7.38 -4.38
CA ALA A 100 -1.45 -7.74 -3.62
C ALA A 100 -0.60 -8.78 -4.35
N ASP A 101 -1.23 -9.79 -4.95
CA ASP A 101 -0.51 -10.77 -5.77
C ASP A 101 0.11 -10.13 -7.01
N LEU A 102 -0.60 -9.23 -7.68
CA LEU A 102 -0.05 -8.49 -8.81
C LEU A 102 1.14 -7.62 -8.39
N THR A 103 0.98 -6.86 -7.31
CA THR A 103 2.05 -6.01 -6.76
C THR A 103 3.29 -6.83 -6.46
N ARG A 104 3.12 -7.99 -5.82
CA ARG A 104 4.21 -8.92 -5.53
C ARG A 104 4.89 -9.44 -6.80
N GLU A 105 4.12 -9.86 -7.81
CA GLU A 105 4.68 -10.32 -9.09
C GLU A 105 5.51 -9.22 -9.77
N MET A 106 4.98 -7.99 -9.81
CA MET A 106 5.66 -6.84 -10.40
C MET A 106 6.94 -6.50 -9.65
N LEU A 107 6.92 -6.54 -8.31
CA LEU A 107 8.10 -6.32 -7.48
C LEU A 107 9.17 -7.39 -7.69
N ASP A 108 8.79 -8.66 -7.80
CA ASP A 108 9.75 -9.73 -8.05
C ASP A 108 10.33 -9.68 -9.47
N ARG A 109 9.55 -9.22 -10.44
CA ARG A 109 9.97 -9.13 -11.84
C ARG A 109 10.82 -7.88 -12.14
N TYR A 110 10.44 -6.73 -11.60
CA TYR A 110 11.04 -5.44 -11.95
C TYR A 110 11.80 -4.77 -10.80
N GLY A 111 11.52 -5.18 -9.55
CA GLY A 111 12.13 -4.61 -8.37
C GLY A 111 11.56 -3.24 -7.99
N PHE A 112 12.17 -2.68 -6.95
CA PHE A 112 11.91 -1.34 -6.44
C PHE A 112 13.19 -0.78 -5.81
N ASP A 113 13.52 0.48 -6.11
CA ASP A 113 14.65 1.17 -5.53
C ASP A 113 14.17 2.20 -4.50
N ALA A 114 14.34 1.86 -3.22
CA ALA A 114 13.92 2.71 -2.11
C ALA A 114 14.90 3.85 -1.79
N THR A 115 15.97 4.03 -2.58
CA THR A 115 17.02 5.04 -2.35
C THR A 115 16.87 6.30 -3.20
N ARG A 116 15.91 6.33 -4.13
CA ARG A 116 15.73 7.39 -5.13
C ARG A 116 15.04 8.68 -4.66
N GLU A 117 14.79 8.88 -3.37
CA GLU A 117 14.13 10.10 -2.84
C GLU A 117 15.00 10.94 -1.90
N ILE A 118 16.30 11.00 -2.18
CA ILE A 118 17.15 12.07 -1.65
C ILE A 118 17.93 12.68 -2.82
N SER A 119 17.39 13.75 -3.40
CA SER A 119 18.14 14.70 -4.24
C SER A 119 17.62 16.10 -3.98
#